data_AF-A0A3P8WVG7-F1
#
_entry.id   AF-A0A3P8WVG7-F1
#
_cell.length_a   1.000
_cell.length_b   1.000
_cell.length_c   1.000
_cell.angle_alpha   90.00
_cell.angle_beta   90.00
_cell.angle_gamma   90.00
#
_symmetry.space_group_name_H-M   'P 1'
#
loop_
_entity.id
_entity.type
_entity.pdbx_description
1 polymer ?
#
loop_
_entity_poly.entity_id
_entity_poly.type
_entity_poly.pdbx_seq_one_letter_code
_entity_poly.pdbx_strand_id
1 'polypeptide(L)'
;MSGCHEPWPENLTHGSFVHTEAVVKEPNYPPILPSLTAKSKSARQRQVVEHVNKICAAPLAEKLSLVTRIQWKKYVVYPQTFARNADKWYQHLTKTTYIPGLPEKFRSPESPEKTTEKEGSESAAAPAAGLDIDDEAFAVIRDLVTQIILQEHWHTKKHTPFLYRRQELLVGPFLRNLVTELTFTLAKFNPLFRLCSLDINPQVNFYWRRGQRIIPRGHRKGRQEPTRFQIDDHPNCQIRITEQLPQFAQMEAFYDAEVPEITVSPDKMPLFKRQYDNHIFTGAKLPDPARYGHTQFHLVPDQYHRDQMAKRGHSDHVEVFLRANAMASLFAWTGAQAMYQGFWNHEDVTRPFVSQAVITDGNFFSFFCYQLNTVALSVETDANNPRKNALWGTESLRLYESVKDGEVLGLDDGVIRLLISFLMNKP
;
A
#
# COMPACT_ATOMS: atom_id res chain seq x y z
N MET A 1 22.34 -63.29 91.73
CA MET A 1 20.89 -63.35 91.50
C MET A 1 20.63 -62.92 90.06
N SER A 2 19.96 -63.79 89.30
CA SER A 2 19.20 -63.53 88.06
C SER A 2 19.86 -62.63 87.00
N GLY A 3 20.32 -63.08 85.84
CA GLY A 3 19.92 -64.25 85.06
C GLY A 3 19.70 -63.82 83.60
N CYS A 4 19.83 -64.80 82.70
CA CYS A 4 19.31 -64.80 81.32
C CYS A 4 20.27 -64.36 80.20
N HIS A 5 21.15 -65.30 79.85
CA HIS A 5 21.38 -65.86 78.51
C HIS A 5 20.75 -65.17 77.29
N GLU A 6 21.62 -64.81 76.34
CA GLU A 6 21.34 -64.67 74.91
C GLU A 6 20.94 -66.02 74.27
N PRO A 7 19.96 -66.02 73.37
CA PRO A 7 19.91 -66.94 72.26
C PRO A 7 20.08 -66.19 70.93
N TRP A 8 20.99 -66.69 70.09
CA TRP A 8 21.05 -66.35 68.67
C TRP A 8 19.84 -66.96 67.95
N PRO A 9 19.23 -66.27 66.97
CA PRO A 9 18.65 -66.91 65.80
C PRO A 9 19.39 -66.40 64.54
N GLU A 10 20.06 -67.29 63.83
CA GLU A 10 19.54 -68.00 62.65
C GLU A 10 19.35 -67.10 61.42
N ASN A 11 20.33 -67.25 60.52
CA ASN A 11 20.23 -67.22 59.07
C ASN A 11 19.10 -66.38 58.45
N LEU A 12 19.51 -65.19 57.98
CA LEU A 12 18.84 -64.39 56.97
C LEU A 12 18.60 -65.20 55.69
N THR A 13 17.41 -65.80 55.55
CA THR A 13 16.93 -66.33 54.27
C THR A 13 15.69 -65.57 53.80
N HIS A 14 15.87 -64.91 52.66
CA HIS A 14 14.85 -64.46 51.70
C HIS A 14 13.74 -63.53 52.21
N GLY A 15 14.12 -62.27 52.47
CA GLY A 15 13.25 -61.17 52.08
C GLY A 15 13.23 -61.11 50.56
N SER A 16 12.11 -61.49 49.92
CA SER A 16 11.90 -61.16 48.52
C SER A 16 11.87 -59.64 48.41
N PHE A 17 12.96 -59.07 47.89
CA PHE A 17 12.91 -57.73 47.35
C PHE A 17 11.91 -57.79 46.20
N VAL A 18 10.69 -57.33 46.46
CA VAL A 18 9.78 -56.92 45.40
C VAL A 18 10.52 -55.79 44.70
N HIS A 19 11.22 -56.10 43.61
CA HIS A 19 11.59 -55.12 42.61
C HIS A 19 10.26 -54.54 42.13
N THR A 20 9.86 -53.43 42.75
CA THR A 20 8.96 -52.49 42.12
C THR A 20 9.63 -52.16 40.79
N GLU A 21 9.01 -52.60 39.68
CA GLU A 21 9.44 -52.21 38.34
C GLU A 21 9.69 -50.72 38.37
N ALA A 22 10.97 -50.32 38.25
CA ALA A 22 11.33 -48.93 38.24
C ALA A 22 10.59 -48.31 37.06
N VAL A 23 9.57 -47.48 37.36
CA VAL A 23 8.83 -46.73 36.36
C VAL A 23 9.84 -46.12 35.41
N VAL A 24 9.86 -46.60 34.15
CA VAL A 24 10.78 -46.13 33.12
C VAL A 24 10.42 -44.66 32.89
N LYS A 25 11.09 -43.76 33.61
CA LYS A 25 10.91 -42.32 33.44
C LYS A 25 11.46 -41.97 32.07
N GLU A 26 10.57 -41.58 31.16
CA GLU A 26 10.98 -41.07 29.86
C GLU A 26 12.01 -39.94 30.06
N PRO A 27 13.15 -39.99 29.37
CA PRO A 27 14.20 -39.00 29.55
C PRO A 27 13.72 -37.64 29.03
N ASN A 28 13.63 -36.66 29.93
CA ASN A 28 13.24 -35.30 29.58
C ASN A 28 14.47 -34.47 29.21
N TYR A 29 14.85 -34.51 27.93
CA TYR A 29 15.98 -33.72 27.42
C TYR A 29 15.63 -32.24 27.24
N PRO A 30 16.58 -31.32 27.51
CA PRO A 30 16.36 -29.91 27.22
C PRO A 30 16.22 -29.69 25.71
N PRO A 31 15.45 -28.67 25.29
CA PRO A 31 15.27 -28.36 23.88
C PRO A 31 16.60 -27.93 23.25
N ILE A 32 16.87 -28.42 22.04
CA ILE A 32 18.09 -28.10 21.28
C ILE A 32 17.98 -26.67 20.74
N LEU A 33 18.40 -25.70 21.54
CA LEU A 33 18.33 -24.27 21.21
C LEU A 33 19.70 -23.60 21.41
N PRO A 34 20.07 -22.63 20.55
CA PRO A 34 21.30 -21.87 20.75
C PRO A 34 21.18 -20.98 21.99
N SER A 35 22.30 -20.63 22.63
CA SER A 35 22.32 -19.70 23.77
C SER A 35 21.79 -18.31 23.43
N LEU A 36 21.17 -17.60 24.36
CA LEU A 36 20.64 -16.24 24.15
C LEU A 36 21.69 -15.13 24.21
N THR A 37 22.70 -15.27 25.06
CA THR A 37 23.61 -14.18 25.42
C THR A 37 24.95 -14.23 24.69
N ALA A 38 25.25 -15.33 23.99
CA ALA A 38 26.51 -15.47 23.27
C ALA A 38 26.62 -14.47 22.11
N LYS A 39 27.87 -14.08 21.79
CA LYS A 39 28.18 -13.20 20.66
C LYS A 39 28.30 -14.02 19.36
N SER A 40 27.24 -14.71 18.96
CA SER A 40 27.21 -15.56 17.76
C SER A 40 26.03 -15.23 16.82
N LYS A 41 26.08 -15.74 15.58
CA LYS A 41 24.97 -15.61 14.62
C LYS A 41 23.70 -16.35 15.09
N SER A 42 23.86 -17.54 15.66
CA SER A 42 22.76 -18.35 16.17
C SER A 42 22.08 -17.72 17.38
N ALA A 43 22.84 -17.11 18.30
CA ALA A 43 22.28 -16.35 19.42
C ALA A 43 21.46 -15.15 18.95
N ARG A 44 21.96 -14.41 17.94
CA ARG A 44 21.23 -13.29 17.35
C ARG A 44 19.94 -13.73 16.65
N GLN A 45 19.94 -14.86 15.95
CA GLN A 45 18.72 -15.42 15.35
C GLN A 45 17.69 -15.77 16.42
N ARG A 46 18.10 -16.40 17.53
CA ARG A 46 17.20 -16.70 18.64
C ARG A 46 16.62 -15.44 19.28
N GLN A 47 17.43 -14.40 19.50
CA GLN A 47 16.94 -13.11 20.00
C GLN A 47 15.89 -12.48 19.07
N VAL A 48 16.08 -12.60 17.75
CA VAL A 48 15.09 -12.14 16.77
C VAL A 48 13.79 -12.94 16.90
N VAL A 49 13.87 -14.27 17.00
CA VAL A 49 12.70 -15.14 17.18
C VAL A 49 11.94 -14.80 18.46
N GLU A 50 12.62 -14.66 19.60
CA GLU A 50 11.98 -14.27 20.86
C GLU A 50 11.34 -12.88 20.78
N HIS A 51 11.97 -11.94 20.08
CA HIS A 51 11.38 -10.63 19.83
C HIS A 51 10.13 -10.71 18.95
N VAL A 52 10.15 -11.53 17.89
CA VAL A 52 8.98 -11.78 17.03
C VAL A 52 7.84 -12.39 17.84
N ASN A 53 8.11 -13.42 18.66
CA ASN A 53 7.12 -14.04 19.54
C ASN A 53 6.50 -13.02 20.51
N LYS A 54 7.31 -12.11 21.05
CA LYS A 54 6.82 -11.00 21.89
C LYS A 54 5.90 -10.05 21.13
N ILE A 55 6.16 -9.77 19.85
CA ILE A 55 5.28 -8.93 19.01
C ILE A 55 3.98 -9.67 18.71
N CYS A 56 4.05 -10.95 18.32
CA CYS A 56 2.86 -11.77 18.05
C CYS A 56 1.90 -11.83 19.24
N ALA A 57 2.43 -11.96 20.46
CA ALA A 57 1.64 -12.00 21.69
C ALA A 57 1.10 -10.64 22.16
N ALA A 58 1.56 -9.52 21.60
CA ALA A 58 1.16 -8.18 22.04
C ALA A 58 -0.22 -7.77 21.47
N PRO A 59 -0.99 -6.91 22.17
CA PRO A 59 -2.21 -6.32 21.61
C PRO A 59 -1.89 -5.35 20.47
N LEU A 60 -2.86 -5.09 19.58
CA LEU A 60 -2.68 -4.30 18.35
C LEU A 60 -1.99 -2.94 18.56
N ALA A 61 -2.43 -2.14 19.53
CA ALA A 61 -1.86 -0.83 19.80
C ALA A 61 -0.37 -0.91 20.19
N GLU A 62 0.01 -1.96 20.92
CA GLU A 62 1.39 -2.21 21.32
C GLU A 62 2.22 -2.82 20.17
N LYS A 63 1.61 -3.62 19.29
CA LYS A 63 2.30 -4.20 18.11
C LYS A 63 2.94 -3.11 17.26
N LEU A 64 2.18 -2.06 16.91
CA LEU A 64 2.69 -0.92 16.13
C LEU A 64 3.89 -0.26 16.82
N SER A 65 3.79 -0.02 18.12
CA SER A 65 4.88 0.54 18.92
C SER A 65 6.11 -0.36 18.91
N LEU A 66 5.96 -1.67 19.15
CA LEU A 66 7.09 -2.61 19.15
C LEU A 66 7.81 -2.69 17.81
N VAL A 67 7.07 -2.68 16.70
CA VAL A 67 7.62 -2.71 15.33
C VAL A 67 8.36 -1.41 14.98
N THR A 68 7.83 -0.27 15.41
CA THR A 68 8.35 1.06 15.05
C THR A 68 9.38 1.63 16.03
N ARG A 69 9.45 1.11 17.25
CA ARG A 69 10.29 1.64 18.34
C ARG A 69 11.75 1.83 17.99
N ILE A 70 12.34 0.90 17.23
CA ILE A 70 13.79 0.92 16.98
C ILE A 70 14.11 1.74 15.73
N GLN A 71 14.73 2.90 15.94
CA GLN A 71 15.13 3.81 14.87
C GLN A 71 16.53 3.47 14.35
N TRP A 72 16.62 3.30 13.04
CA TRP A 72 17.87 3.12 12.30
C TRP A 72 17.81 3.94 11.02
N LYS A 73 18.95 4.10 10.35
CA LYS A 73 18.99 4.64 8.99
C LYS A 73 18.07 3.84 8.07
N LYS A 74 17.13 4.54 7.43
CA LYS A 74 16.13 4.02 6.49
C LYS A 74 16.11 4.91 5.24
N TYR A 75 15.80 4.33 4.09
CA TYR A 75 15.59 5.08 2.87
C TYR A 75 14.23 5.78 2.92
N VAL A 76 14.20 7.05 2.53
CA VAL A 76 12.94 7.79 2.36
C VAL A 76 12.53 7.68 0.90
N VAL A 77 11.42 7.00 0.66
CA VAL A 77 10.83 6.79 -0.67
C VAL A 77 9.79 7.87 -0.87
N TYR A 78 10.01 8.72 -1.87
CA TYR A 78 9.11 9.83 -2.21
C TYR A 78 8.17 9.39 -3.33
N PRO A 79 6.84 9.36 -3.12
CA PRO A 79 5.90 9.02 -4.19
C PRO A 79 6.07 9.93 -5.42
N GLN A 80 6.14 11.24 -5.18
CA GLN A 80 6.37 12.26 -6.21
C GLN A 80 7.88 12.48 -6.44
N THR A 81 8.49 11.66 -7.29
CA THR A 81 9.96 11.63 -7.51
C THR A 81 10.38 12.02 -8.93
N PHE A 82 11.55 12.67 -9.07
CA PHE A 82 12.17 12.98 -10.37
C PHE A 82 13.05 11.85 -10.92
N ALA A 83 13.15 10.72 -10.20
CA ALA A 83 14.00 9.61 -10.61
C ALA A 83 13.52 8.98 -11.93
N ARG A 84 14.46 8.70 -12.83
CA ARG A 84 14.17 8.00 -14.08
C ARG A 84 13.85 6.53 -13.81
N ASN A 85 12.83 6.00 -14.49
CA ASN A 85 12.37 4.60 -14.34
C ASN A 85 12.06 4.23 -12.87
N ALA A 86 11.58 5.18 -12.08
CA ALA A 86 11.27 4.98 -10.67
C ALA A 86 10.19 3.90 -10.45
N ASP A 87 9.29 3.73 -11.42
CA ASP A 87 8.26 2.69 -11.42
C ASP A 87 8.86 1.29 -11.26
N LYS A 88 9.92 0.93 -12.00
CA LYS A 88 10.60 -0.37 -11.88
C LYS A 88 11.28 -0.53 -10.52
N TRP A 89 11.86 0.54 -9.99
CA TRP A 89 12.44 0.53 -8.65
C TRP A 89 11.37 0.30 -7.59
N TYR A 90 10.24 0.99 -7.69
CA TYR A 90 9.18 0.85 -6.70
C TYR A 90 8.56 -0.54 -6.75
N GLN A 91 8.35 -1.11 -7.94
CA GLN A 91 7.91 -2.51 -8.11
C GLN A 91 8.82 -3.48 -7.35
N HIS A 92 10.15 -3.31 -7.48
CA HIS A 92 11.12 -4.12 -6.75
C HIS A 92 11.03 -3.94 -5.23
N LEU A 93 10.92 -2.69 -4.77
CA LEU A 93 10.91 -2.34 -3.34
C LEU A 93 9.63 -2.80 -2.62
N THR A 94 8.50 -2.86 -3.32
CA THR A 94 7.19 -3.21 -2.79
C THR A 94 6.71 -4.61 -3.20
N LYS A 95 7.50 -5.32 -4.02
CA LYS A 95 7.15 -6.62 -4.62
C LYS A 95 5.80 -6.56 -5.35
N THR A 96 5.66 -5.57 -6.21
CA THR A 96 4.42 -5.27 -6.93
C THR A 96 4.60 -5.50 -8.43
N THR A 97 3.63 -6.13 -9.07
CA THR A 97 3.52 -6.24 -10.53
C THR A 97 2.63 -5.12 -11.06
N TYR A 98 3.05 -4.46 -12.13
CA TYR A 98 2.21 -3.51 -12.85
C TYR A 98 1.49 -4.20 -14.01
N ILE A 99 0.17 -4.00 -14.07
CA ILE A 99 -0.71 -4.54 -15.10
C ILE A 99 -1.36 -3.36 -15.83
N PRO A 100 -1.13 -3.21 -17.15
CA PRO A 100 -1.74 -2.13 -17.91
C PRO A 100 -3.25 -2.33 -18.02
N GLY A 101 -4.02 -1.24 -17.94
CA GLY A 101 -5.47 -1.27 -17.93
C GLY A 101 -6.04 -1.38 -16.51
N LEU A 102 -7.36 -1.54 -16.42
CA LEU A 102 -8.09 -1.64 -15.16
C LEU A 102 -8.54 -3.08 -14.89
N PRO A 103 -8.84 -3.43 -13.62
CA PRO A 103 -9.44 -4.72 -13.29
C PRO A 103 -10.72 -4.97 -14.08
N GLU A 104 -11.07 -6.25 -14.31
CA GLU A 104 -12.26 -6.67 -15.06
C GLU A 104 -13.55 -6.00 -14.57
N LYS A 105 -13.66 -5.74 -13.26
CA LYS A 105 -14.79 -5.04 -12.64
C LYS A 105 -15.04 -3.64 -13.24
N PHE A 106 -14.01 -2.96 -13.73
CA PHE A 106 -14.09 -1.65 -14.36
C PHE A 106 -14.00 -1.71 -15.88
N ARG A 107 -13.84 -2.90 -16.47
CA ARG A 107 -13.79 -3.08 -17.91
C ARG A 107 -15.21 -3.23 -18.43
N SER A 108 -15.58 -2.43 -19.44
CA SER A 108 -16.77 -2.70 -20.23
C SER A 108 -16.59 -4.04 -20.98
N PRO A 109 -17.68 -4.79 -21.28
CA PRO A 109 -17.59 -6.11 -21.90
C PRO A 109 -17.00 -6.18 -23.32
N GLU A 110 -16.42 -5.10 -23.85
CA GLU A 110 -15.77 -5.13 -25.17
C GLU A 110 -14.37 -4.51 -25.14
N SER A 111 -13.37 -5.38 -25.03
CA SER A 111 -12.08 -5.17 -25.71
C SER A 111 -11.30 -6.49 -25.74
N PRO A 112 -11.55 -7.39 -26.70
CA PRO A 112 -10.50 -8.27 -27.18
C PRO A 112 -9.48 -7.42 -27.96
N GLU A 113 -8.24 -7.83 -27.88
CA GLU A 113 -7.07 -7.19 -28.45
C GLU A 113 -7.21 -6.91 -29.96
N LYS A 114 -6.72 -5.75 -30.40
CA LYS A 114 -6.68 -5.36 -31.82
C LYS A 114 -5.81 -6.32 -32.63
N THR A 115 -6.42 -7.04 -33.56
CA THR A 115 -5.80 -7.40 -34.84
C THR A 115 -6.71 -6.98 -36.01
N THR A 116 -6.22 -5.99 -36.76
CA THR A 116 -6.42 -5.66 -38.20
C THR A 116 -7.83 -5.36 -38.78
N GLU A 117 -7.96 -4.10 -39.26
CA GLU A 117 -8.64 -3.59 -40.49
C GLU A 117 -10.16 -3.91 -40.70
N LYS A 118 -11.10 -2.99 -40.99
CA LYS A 118 -11.13 -1.70 -41.73
C LYS A 118 -12.45 -0.93 -41.43
N GLU A 119 -12.34 0.40 -41.49
CA GLU A 119 -13.29 1.44 -41.97
C GLU A 119 -14.80 1.39 -41.63
N GLY A 120 -15.29 2.49 -41.03
CA GLY A 120 -16.65 2.99 -41.28
C GLY A 120 -17.41 3.57 -40.07
N SER A 121 -17.35 4.89 -39.90
CA SER A 121 -18.37 5.80 -39.36
C SER A 121 -19.00 5.61 -37.96
N GLU A 122 -19.16 6.77 -37.32
CA GLU A 122 -20.06 7.16 -36.22
C GLU A 122 -19.69 6.79 -34.78
N SER A 123 -19.37 7.87 -34.05
CA SER A 123 -19.29 7.94 -32.59
C SER A 123 -20.62 7.50 -31.97
N ALA A 124 -20.60 6.39 -31.25
CA ALA A 124 -21.58 6.09 -30.23
C ALA A 124 -20.82 5.81 -28.93
N ALA A 125 -20.93 6.74 -27.98
CA ALA A 125 -20.50 6.51 -26.61
C ALA A 125 -21.31 5.34 -26.05
N ALA A 126 -20.66 4.18 -25.90
CA ALA A 126 -21.27 3.02 -25.27
C ALA A 126 -21.12 3.11 -23.74
N PRO A 127 -22.16 2.77 -22.96
CA PRO A 127 -22.19 2.97 -21.52
C PRO A 127 -21.20 2.03 -20.82
N ALA A 128 -20.50 2.57 -19.82
CA ALA A 128 -19.69 1.77 -18.91
C ALA A 128 -20.62 0.79 -18.16
N ALA A 129 -20.45 -0.51 -18.42
CA ALA A 129 -21.19 -1.55 -17.72
C ALA A 129 -20.91 -1.47 -16.21
N GLY A 130 -21.98 -1.40 -15.41
CA GLY A 130 -21.91 -1.46 -13.94
C GLY A 130 -22.17 -0.14 -13.19
N LEU A 131 -22.54 0.94 -13.88
CA LEU A 131 -23.02 2.16 -13.22
C LEU A 131 -24.52 2.02 -12.90
N ASP A 132 -24.86 1.89 -11.61
CA ASP A 132 -26.25 2.02 -11.08
C ASP A 132 -26.74 3.49 -11.15
N ILE A 133 -26.39 4.23 -12.21
CA ILE A 133 -26.67 5.65 -12.39
C ILE A 133 -27.34 5.82 -13.74
N ASP A 134 -28.54 6.38 -13.72
CA ASP A 134 -29.32 6.69 -14.92
C ASP A 134 -28.69 7.85 -15.71
N ASP A 135 -29.06 7.96 -16.98
CA ASP A 135 -28.54 9.01 -17.86
C ASP A 135 -28.90 10.42 -17.36
N GLU A 136 -30.03 10.55 -16.66
CA GLU A 136 -30.45 11.81 -16.04
C GLU A 136 -29.51 12.23 -14.90
N ALA A 137 -29.19 11.34 -13.97
CA ALA A 137 -28.23 11.63 -12.92
C ALA A 137 -26.82 11.84 -13.47
N PHE A 138 -26.44 11.12 -14.54
CA PHE A 138 -25.19 11.38 -15.23
C PHE A 138 -25.14 12.81 -15.81
N ALA A 139 -26.21 13.29 -16.44
CA ALA A 139 -26.31 14.66 -16.94
C ALA A 139 -26.15 15.69 -15.80
N VAL A 140 -26.78 15.46 -14.65
CA VAL A 140 -26.62 16.33 -13.46
C VAL A 140 -25.17 16.35 -12.98
N ILE A 141 -24.50 15.20 -12.92
CA ILE A 141 -23.08 15.12 -12.51
C ILE A 141 -22.18 15.81 -13.54
N ARG A 142 -22.45 15.62 -14.83
CA ARG A 142 -21.71 16.25 -15.93
C ARG A 142 -21.80 17.78 -15.85
N ASP A 143 -23.00 18.30 -15.61
CA ASP A 143 -23.22 19.74 -15.44
C ASP A 143 -22.51 20.27 -14.19
N LEU A 144 -22.54 19.52 -13.09
CA LEU A 144 -21.80 19.86 -11.87
C LEU A 144 -20.28 19.91 -12.11
N VAL A 145 -19.71 18.93 -12.81
CA VAL A 145 -18.29 18.94 -13.18
C VAL A 145 -17.96 20.16 -14.04
N THR A 146 -18.83 20.48 -15.00
CA THR A 146 -18.69 21.66 -15.86
C THR A 146 -18.69 22.95 -15.03
N GLN A 147 -19.62 23.08 -14.09
CA GLN A 147 -19.71 24.24 -13.19
C GLN A 147 -18.46 24.38 -12.32
N ILE A 148 -17.92 23.28 -11.77
CA ILE A 148 -16.70 23.31 -10.96
C ILE A 148 -15.49 23.74 -11.80
N ILE A 149 -15.37 23.24 -13.04
CA ILE A 149 -14.32 23.68 -13.97
C ILE A 149 -14.45 25.19 -14.23
N LEU A 150 -15.64 25.68 -14.58
CA LEU A 150 -15.88 27.10 -14.85
C LEU A 150 -15.67 27.98 -13.61
N GLN A 151 -16.05 27.50 -12.43
CA GLN A 151 -15.86 28.23 -11.18
C GLN A 151 -14.39 28.55 -10.95
N GLU A 152 -13.51 27.57 -11.11
CA GLU A 152 -12.09 27.69 -10.80
C GLU A 152 -11.28 28.34 -11.94
N HIS A 153 -11.67 28.12 -13.20
CA HIS A 153 -10.95 28.63 -14.36
C HIS A 153 -11.47 29.98 -14.88
N TRP A 154 -12.74 30.32 -14.67
CA TRP A 154 -13.38 31.51 -15.26
C TRP A 154 -13.96 32.48 -14.22
N HIS A 155 -14.80 31.99 -13.30
CA HIS A 155 -15.50 32.87 -12.36
C HIS A 155 -14.61 33.39 -11.24
N THR A 156 -13.71 32.55 -10.73
CA THR A 156 -12.81 32.93 -9.62
C THR A 156 -11.61 33.68 -10.15
N LYS A 157 -11.57 35.00 -9.92
CA LYS A 157 -10.40 35.83 -10.22
C LYS A 157 -9.28 35.54 -9.22
N LYS A 158 -8.33 34.69 -9.61
CA LYS A 158 -7.13 34.41 -8.82
C LYS A 158 -5.97 35.28 -9.28
N HIS A 159 -5.17 35.78 -8.34
CA HIS A 159 -3.91 36.42 -8.67
C HIS A 159 -2.97 35.39 -9.32
N THR A 160 -2.08 35.84 -10.21
CA THR A 160 -1.04 34.97 -10.76
C THR A 160 -0.21 34.41 -9.60
N PRO A 161 -0.16 33.08 -9.42
CA PRO A 161 0.57 32.49 -8.32
C PRO A 161 2.07 32.68 -8.52
N PHE A 162 2.82 32.68 -7.42
CA PHE A 162 4.28 32.68 -7.46
C PHE A 162 4.81 31.44 -8.19
N LEU A 163 6.05 31.53 -8.71
CA LEU A 163 6.73 30.44 -9.41
C LEU A 163 6.64 29.12 -8.64
N TYR A 164 6.30 28.04 -9.33
CA TYR A 164 6.23 26.66 -8.82
C TYR A 164 5.11 26.35 -7.80
N ARG A 165 4.08 27.19 -7.67
CA ARG A 165 2.88 26.92 -6.85
C ARG A 165 1.58 26.99 -7.64
N ARG A 166 1.63 26.91 -8.96
CA ARG A 166 0.46 27.07 -9.83
C ARG A 166 -0.53 25.92 -9.64
N GLN A 167 -0.06 24.67 -9.69
CA GLN A 167 -0.86 23.47 -9.48
C GLN A 167 -1.50 23.50 -8.09
N GLU A 168 -0.72 23.77 -7.05
CA GLU A 168 -1.21 23.81 -5.66
C GLU A 168 -2.33 24.84 -5.46
N LEU A 169 -2.19 26.05 -6.01
CA LEU A 169 -3.12 27.16 -5.78
C LEU A 169 -4.30 27.21 -6.77
N LEU A 170 -4.11 26.72 -8.00
CA LEU A 170 -5.15 26.73 -9.03
C LEU A 170 -5.90 25.40 -9.06
N VAL A 171 -5.17 24.29 -9.18
CA VAL A 171 -5.75 22.95 -9.41
C VAL A 171 -6.08 22.25 -8.08
N GLY A 172 -5.33 22.52 -7.01
CA GLY A 172 -5.62 21.98 -5.68
C GLY A 172 -7.06 22.26 -5.20
N PRO A 173 -7.55 23.51 -5.22
CA PRO A 173 -8.94 23.82 -4.89
C PRO A 173 -9.95 23.17 -5.83
N PHE A 174 -9.68 23.15 -7.14
CA PHE A 174 -10.50 22.45 -8.13
C PHE A 174 -10.70 20.98 -7.76
N LEU A 175 -9.62 20.26 -7.46
CA LEU A 175 -9.67 18.85 -7.09
C LEU A 175 -10.44 18.62 -5.78
N ARG A 176 -10.25 19.49 -4.79
CA ARG A 176 -11.00 19.42 -3.51
C ARG A 176 -12.48 19.62 -3.72
N ASN A 177 -12.88 20.62 -4.50
CA ASN A 177 -14.28 20.91 -4.80
C ASN A 177 -14.89 19.77 -5.61
N LEU A 178 -14.20 19.28 -6.64
CA LEU A 178 -14.63 18.13 -7.43
C LEU A 178 -14.91 16.90 -6.56
N VAL A 179 -13.96 16.52 -5.70
CA VAL A 179 -14.12 15.34 -4.83
C VAL A 179 -15.23 15.54 -3.81
N THR A 180 -15.33 16.72 -3.21
CA THR A 180 -16.36 17.02 -2.20
C THR A 180 -17.76 16.95 -2.80
N GLU A 181 -17.97 17.61 -3.92
CA GLU A 181 -19.27 17.66 -4.61
C GLU A 181 -19.66 16.30 -5.21
N LEU A 182 -18.71 15.56 -5.79
CA LEU A 182 -18.97 14.20 -6.26
C LEU A 182 -19.32 13.27 -5.10
N THR A 183 -18.60 13.32 -3.98
CA THR A 183 -18.89 12.47 -2.81
C THR A 183 -20.28 12.78 -2.25
N PHE A 184 -20.64 14.06 -2.16
CA PHE A 184 -21.96 14.50 -1.69
C PHE A 184 -23.09 14.07 -2.65
N THR A 185 -22.91 14.27 -3.95
CA THR A 185 -23.92 13.92 -4.97
C THR A 185 -24.11 12.41 -5.04
N LEU A 186 -23.01 11.65 -5.03
CA LEU A 186 -23.03 10.20 -5.10
C LEU A 186 -23.51 9.55 -3.80
N ALA A 187 -23.57 10.24 -2.66
CA ALA A 187 -24.14 9.73 -1.41
C ALA A 187 -25.64 9.40 -1.49
N LYS A 188 -26.32 9.87 -2.55
CA LYS A 188 -27.69 9.47 -2.88
C LYS A 188 -27.76 8.03 -3.40
N PHE A 189 -26.78 7.64 -4.23
CA PHE A 189 -26.72 6.34 -4.91
C PHE A 189 -25.88 5.32 -4.14
N ASN A 190 -24.80 5.77 -3.50
CA ASN A 190 -23.92 4.96 -2.68
C ASN A 190 -24.03 5.38 -1.20
N PRO A 191 -24.77 4.62 -0.36
CA PRO A 191 -24.98 4.99 1.04
C PRO A 191 -23.70 4.97 1.87
N LEU A 192 -22.62 4.33 1.40
CA LEU A 192 -21.32 4.32 2.07
C LEU A 192 -20.78 5.73 2.30
N PHE A 193 -21.02 6.65 1.36
CA PHE A 193 -20.52 8.02 1.48
C PHE A 193 -21.20 8.83 2.58
N ARG A 194 -22.35 8.37 3.10
CA ARG A 194 -22.99 9.00 4.27
C ARG A 194 -22.21 8.75 5.57
N LEU A 195 -21.44 7.66 5.62
CA LEU A 195 -20.64 7.25 6.76
C LEU A 195 -19.13 7.35 6.50
N CYS A 196 -18.74 7.84 5.32
CA CYS A 196 -17.34 7.99 4.97
C CYS A 196 -16.70 9.21 5.65
N SER A 197 -15.39 9.19 5.75
CA SER A 197 -14.58 10.33 6.17
C SER A 197 -13.77 10.83 4.97
N LEU A 198 -14.02 12.08 4.59
CA LEU A 198 -13.25 12.79 3.56
C LEU A 198 -12.18 13.64 4.26
N ASP A 199 -10.92 13.23 4.14
CA ASP A 199 -9.81 14.02 4.68
C ASP A 199 -9.19 14.89 3.58
N ILE A 200 -8.87 16.14 3.91
CA ILE A 200 -8.21 17.09 3.01
C ILE A 200 -6.75 17.25 3.47
N ASN A 201 -5.82 16.99 2.56
CA ASN A 201 -4.37 16.99 2.80
C ASN A 201 -3.94 16.15 4.02
N PRO A 202 -4.39 14.89 4.15
CA PRO A 202 -3.98 14.04 5.25
C PRO A 202 -2.53 13.58 5.07
N GLN A 203 -1.93 13.13 6.16
CA GLN A 203 -0.65 12.45 6.12
C GLN A 203 -0.87 10.93 6.02
N VAL A 204 -0.10 10.25 5.17
CA VAL A 204 -0.08 8.79 5.06
C VAL A 204 1.36 8.32 5.14
N ASN A 205 1.65 7.42 6.09
CA ASN A 205 3.01 6.96 6.34
C ASN A 205 3.07 5.44 6.41
N PHE A 206 4.15 4.86 5.90
CA PHE A 206 4.38 3.43 6.02
C PHE A 206 5.86 3.08 6.17
N TYR A 207 6.17 2.22 7.13
CA TYR A 207 7.51 1.72 7.43
C TYR A 207 7.58 0.21 7.16
N TRP A 208 8.56 -0.22 6.37
CA TRP A 208 8.76 -1.65 6.10
C TRP A 208 10.24 -2.01 5.87
N ARG A 209 10.47 -3.31 5.72
CA ARG A 209 11.78 -3.91 5.44
C ARG A 209 11.70 -4.72 4.16
N ARG A 210 12.67 -4.55 3.26
CA ARG A 210 12.81 -5.33 2.02
C ARG A 210 14.29 -5.59 1.75
N GLY A 211 14.68 -6.85 1.62
CA GLY A 211 16.07 -7.22 1.35
C GLY A 211 17.05 -6.96 2.50
N GLN A 212 18.32 -7.26 2.26
CA GLN A 212 19.41 -7.11 3.20
C GLN A 212 20.64 -6.53 2.50
N ARG A 213 21.56 -5.96 3.27
CA ARG A 213 22.84 -5.47 2.76
C ARG A 213 23.97 -5.77 3.74
N ILE A 214 25.18 -5.89 3.19
CA ILE A 214 26.40 -5.96 3.97
C ILE A 214 26.97 -4.54 4.10
N ILE A 215 27.26 -4.12 5.33
CA ILE A 215 27.79 -2.78 5.59
C ILE A 215 29.19 -2.66 4.97
N PRO A 216 29.41 -1.71 4.03
CA PRO A 216 30.66 -1.67 3.26
C PRO A 216 31.84 -1.05 4.03
N ARG A 217 31.59 -0.06 4.90
CA ARG A 217 32.61 0.74 5.60
C ARG A 217 32.20 1.06 7.04
N GLY A 218 33.16 1.48 7.86
CA GLY A 218 32.97 1.86 9.27
C GLY A 218 33.08 0.69 10.25
N HIS A 219 32.86 0.95 11.55
CA HIS A 219 33.08 -0.03 12.62
C HIS A 219 32.15 -1.27 12.56
N ARG A 220 31.03 -1.19 11.83
CA ARG A 220 30.09 -2.32 11.59
C ARG A 220 30.35 -3.04 10.27
N LYS A 221 31.48 -2.80 9.60
CA LYS A 221 31.83 -3.41 8.30
C LYS A 221 31.67 -4.93 8.33
N GLY A 222 31.15 -5.50 7.25
CA GLY A 222 30.96 -6.95 7.09
C GLY A 222 29.75 -7.52 7.83
N ARG A 223 29.05 -6.72 8.65
CA ARG A 223 27.80 -7.17 9.29
C ARG A 223 26.63 -7.04 8.32
N GLN A 224 25.77 -8.06 8.31
CA GLN A 224 24.49 -8.03 7.61
C GLN A 224 23.47 -7.19 8.40
N GLU A 225 22.74 -6.33 7.67
CA GLU A 225 21.60 -5.59 8.20
C GLU A 225 20.44 -5.57 7.20
N PRO A 226 19.19 -5.54 7.68
CA PRO A 226 18.03 -5.39 6.81
C PRO A 226 17.99 -3.99 6.22
N THR A 227 17.55 -3.89 4.97
CA THR A 227 17.28 -2.60 4.35
C THR A 227 15.88 -2.12 4.75
N ARG A 228 15.81 -0.88 5.23
CA ARG A 228 14.60 -0.27 5.79
C ARG A 228 14.13 0.86 4.89
N PHE A 229 12.83 1.01 4.78
CA PHE A 229 12.19 2.03 3.96
C PHE A 229 11.08 2.73 4.74
N GLN A 230 10.84 3.98 4.37
CA GLN A 230 9.75 4.82 4.86
C GLN A 230 9.17 5.56 3.66
N ILE A 231 7.84 5.55 3.53
CA ILE A 231 7.10 6.48 2.68
C ILE A 231 6.42 7.47 3.61
N ASP A 232 6.58 8.75 3.30
CA ASP A 232 5.87 9.86 3.94
C ASP A 232 5.14 10.62 2.83
N ASP A 233 3.83 10.39 2.71
CA ASP A 233 2.99 10.87 1.62
C ASP A 233 1.89 11.82 2.12
N HIS A 234 1.45 12.70 1.24
CA HIS A 234 0.42 13.72 1.49
C HIS A 234 -0.51 13.82 0.28
N PRO A 235 -1.48 12.90 0.13
CA PRO A 235 -2.50 13.03 -0.91
C PRO A 235 -3.29 14.33 -0.75
N ASN A 236 -3.86 14.85 -1.85
CA ASN A 236 -4.67 16.06 -1.80
C ASN A 236 -5.99 15.83 -1.04
N CYS A 237 -6.65 14.71 -1.33
CA CYS A 237 -7.83 14.22 -0.63
C CYS A 237 -7.74 12.70 -0.47
N GLN A 238 -8.37 12.15 0.56
CA GLN A 238 -8.62 10.72 0.63
C GLN A 238 -10.00 10.44 1.21
N ILE A 239 -10.63 9.36 0.76
CA ILE A 239 -11.90 8.88 1.27
C ILE A 239 -11.64 7.62 2.08
N ARG A 240 -12.02 7.63 3.36
CA ARG A 240 -11.98 6.47 4.25
C ARG A 240 -13.39 5.98 4.55
N ILE A 241 -13.54 4.67 4.66
CA ILE A 241 -14.81 3.98 4.85
C ILE A 241 -14.72 2.99 6.02
N THR A 242 -15.88 2.59 6.53
CA THR A 242 -16.03 1.70 7.69
C THR A 242 -15.81 0.23 7.34
N GLU A 243 -16.12 -0.15 6.10
CA GLU A 243 -16.07 -1.52 5.59
C GLU A 243 -15.02 -1.65 4.49
N GLN A 244 -14.48 -2.85 4.31
CA GLN A 244 -13.40 -3.08 3.36
C GLN A 244 -13.96 -3.29 1.95
N LEU A 245 -13.37 -2.63 0.95
CA LEU A 245 -13.71 -2.85 -0.46
C LEU A 245 -13.41 -4.30 -0.91
N PRO A 246 -14.15 -4.83 -1.89
CA PRO A 246 -13.96 -6.19 -2.36
C PRO A 246 -12.67 -6.30 -3.18
N GLN A 247 -12.04 -7.49 -3.14
CA GLN A 247 -10.83 -7.76 -3.90
C GLN A 247 -11.08 -7.65 -5.41
N PHE A 248 -10.09 -7.18 -6.18
CA PHE A 248 -10.17 -7.07 -7.64
C PHE A 248 -9.86 -8.39 -8.34
N ALA A 249 -8.95 -9.16 -7.77
CA ALA A 249 -8.55 -10.45 -8.27
C ALA A 249 -8.33 -11.43 -7.12
N GLN A 250 -8.26 -12.73 -7.44
CA GLN A 250 -7.90 -13.74 -6.46
C GLN A 250 -6.50 -13.46 -5.88
N MET A 251 -6.32 -13.72 -4.60
CA MET A 251 -5.10 -13.40 -3.86
C MET A 251 -3.85 -14.12 -4.41
N GLU A 252 -4.04 -15.30 -4.99
CA GLU A 252 -3.00 -16.13 -5.61
C GLU A 252 -3.08 -16.09 -7.15
N ALA A 253 -3.75 -15.07 -7.72
CA ALA A 253 -3.79 -14.90 -9.16
C ALA A 253 -2.37 -14.78 -9.72
N PHE A 254 -2.06 -15.65 -10.67
CA PHE A 254 -0.82 -15.59 -11.41
C PHE A 254 -0.97 -14.57 -12.53
N TYR A 255 -0.04 -13.62 -12.58
CA TYR A 255 0.12 -12.71 -13.70
C TYR A 255 1.43 -13.05 -14.40
N ASP A 256 1.41 -13.04 -15.73
CA ASP A 256 2.62 -13.21 -16.55
C ASP A 256 3.63 -12.07 -16.32
N ALA A 257 3.15 -10.91 -15.85
CA ALA A 257 3.99 -9.79 -15.50
C ALA A 257 4.90 -10.11 -14.31
N GLU A 258 6.20 -10.21 -14.57
CA GLU A 258 7.20 -10.41 -13.52
C GLU A 258 7.52 -9.11 -12.77
N VAL A 259 7.86 -9.25 -11.48
CA VAL A 259 8.37 -8.12 -10.68
C VAL A 259 9.82 -7.86 -11.10
N PRO A 260 10.18 -6.65 -11.54
CA PRO A 260 11.57 -6.32 -11.85
C PRO A 260 12.49 -6.59 -10.66
N GLU A 261 13.56 -7.36 -10.89
CA GLU A 261 14.60 -7.58 -9.88
C GLU A 261 15.78 -6.64 -10.12
N ILE A 262 16.09 -5.81 -9.12
CA ILE A 262 17.19 -4.86 -9.18
C ILE A 262 18.29 -5.35 -8.25
N THR A 263 19.41 -5.76 -8.84
CA THR A 263 20.59 -6.26 -8.11
C THR A 263 21.47 -5.15 -7.55
N VAL A 264 21.21 -3.91 -7.97
CA VAL A 264 22.01 -2.73 -7.62
C VAL A 264 21.47 -2.07 -6.35
N SER A 265 22.36 -1.50 -5.52
CA SER A 265 21.97 -0.77 -4.31
C SER A 265 20.97 0.37 -4.62
N PRO A 266 19.93 0.57 -3.79
CA PRO A 266 19.03 1.73 -3.89
C PRO A 266 19.75 3.08 -3.80
N ASP A 267 21.00 3.12 -3.34
CA ASP A 267 21.86 4.32 -3.36
C ASP A 267 22.17 4.85 -4.78
N LYS A 268 21.90 4.06 -5.84
CA LYS A 268 22.07 4.51 -7.24
C LYS A 268 20.90 5.30 -7.79
N MET A 269 19.73 5.17 -7.16
CA MET A 269 18.62 6.08 -7.34
C MET A 269 18.85 7.32 -6.45
N PRO A 270 18.27 8.50 -6.73
CA PRO A 270 18.30 9.64 -5.81
C PRO A 270 17.44 9.39 -4.53
N LEU A 271 17.65 8.25 -3.88
CA LEU A 271 17.08 7.84 -2.59
C LEU A 271 18.15 7.98 -1.51
N PHE A 272 17.82 8.72 -0.46
CA PHE A 272 18.76 9.01 0.61
C PHE A 272 18.33 8.35 1.92
N LYS A 273 19.33 7.95 2.71
CA LYS A 273 19.10 7.39 4.04
C LYS A 273 18.96 8.51 5.07
N ARG A 274 17.91 8.47 5.86
CA ARG A 274 17.67 9.34 7.02
C ARG A 274 17.35 8.50 8.25
N GLN A 275 17.43 9.10 9.43
CA GLN A 275 17.01 8.47 10.68
C GLN A 275 16.12 9.45 11.45
N TYR A 276 14.89 9.01 11.70
CA TYR A 276 13.83 9.71 12.43
C TYR A 276 12.77 8.67 12.81
N ASP A 277 11.75 9.12 13.53
CA ASP A 277 10.63 8.29 14.00
C ASP A 277 10.01 7.47 12.85
N ASN A 278 9.72 6.19 13.14
CA ASN A 278 9.07 5.29 12.20
C ASN A 278 7.57 5.48 12.32
N HIS A 279 6.93 5.95 11.24
CA HIS A 279 5.51 6.23 11.24
C HIS A 279 4.78 5.21 10.37
N ILE A 280 3.69 4.67 10.93
CA ILE A 280 2.66 3.92 10.20
C ILE A 280 1.36 4.66 10.50
N PHE A 281 0.77 5.29 9.49
CA PHE A 281 -0.36 6.18 9.68
C PHE A 281 -1.24 6.18 8.43
N THR A 282 -2.55 5.97 8.61
CA THR A 282 -3.53 5.88 7.52
C THR A 282 -4.26 7.21 7.23
N GLY A 283 -3.99 8.25 8.03
CA GLY A 283 -4.76 9.51 8.06
C GLY A 283 -5.53 9.72 9.36
N ALA A 284 -5.82 8.66 10.11
CA ALA A 284 -6.43 8.71 11.43
C ALA A 284 -5.72 7.81 12.44
N LYS A 285 -5.85 8.13 13.74
CA LYS A 285 -5.31 7.32 14.85
C LYS A 285 -6.33 6.26 15.27
N LEU A 286 -5.85 5.16 15.84
CA LEU A 286 -6.72 4.16 16.46
C LEU A 286 -7.26 4.68 17.82
N PRO A 287 -8.52 4.41 18.20
CA PRO A 287 -9.57 3.79 17.39
C PRO A 287 -10.32 4.83 16.54
N ASP A 288 -10.41 4.60 15.23
CA ASP A 288 -11.26 5.38 14.31
C ASP A 288 -12.23 4.42 13.60
N PRO A 289 -13.52 4.80 13.40
CA PRO A 289 -14.48 3.92 12.73
C PRO A 289 -14.18 3.72 11.24
N ALA A 290 -13.64 4.72 10.54
CA ALA A 290 -13.33 4.68 9.11
C ALA A 290 -11.91 4.13 8.86
N ARG A 291 -11.78 2.82 9.07
CA ARG A 291 -10.47 2.11 9.10
C ARG A 291 -9.91 1.75 7.73
N TYR A 292 -10.74 1.72 6.69
CA TYR A 292 -10.35 1.25 5.37
C TYR A 292 -10.30 2.41 4.38
N GLY A 293 -9.41 2.31 3.41
CA GLY A 293 -9.29 3.27 2.31
C GLY A 293 -10.26 2.93 1.18
N HIS A 294 -10.91 3.95 0.63
CA HIS A 294 -11.69 3.83 -0.60
C HIS A 294 -10.85 4.33 -1.79
N THR A 295 -10.79 5.65 -1.97
CA THR A 295 -10.05 6.31 -3.07
C THR A 295 -9.19 7.45 -2.55
N GLN A 296 -7.96 7.55 -3.06
CA GLN A 296 -7.06 8.68 -2.87
C GLN A 296 -7.01 9.57 -4.12
N PHE A 297 -6.89 10.87 -3.91
CA PHE A 297 -6.71 11.85 -4.97
C PHE A 297 -5.37 12.55 -4.80
N HIS A 298 -4.54 12.46 -5.83
CA HIS A 298 -3.20 13.03 -5.86
C HIS A 298 -3.09 14.11 -6.91
N LEU A 299 -2.48 15.23 -6.53
CA LEU A 299 -2.19 16.33 -7.42
C LEU A 299 -0.75 16.25 -7.90
N VAL A 300 -0.53 16.39 -9.21
CA VAL A 300 0.81 16.50 -9.79
C VAL A 300 1.41 17.88 -9.48
N PRO A 301 2.60 17.96 -8.85
CA PRO A 301 3.26 19.24 -8.60
C PRO A 301 3.72 19.93 -9.89
N ASP A 302 3.90 21.25 -9.83
CA ASP A 302 4.43 22.06 -10.94
C ASP A 302 5.69 21.49 -11.56
N GLN A 303 6.59 20.95 -10.74
CA GLN A 303 7.89 20.41 -11.19
C GLN A 303 7.75 19.22 -12.14
N TYR A 304 6.66 18.47 -12.01
CA TYR A 304 6.37 17.24 -12.75
C TYR A 304 5.23 17.43 -13.76
N HIS A 305 4.71 18.66 -13.88
CA HIS A 305 3.71 19.00 -14.87
C HIS A 305 4.21 18.69 -16.29
N ARG A 306 3.32 18.21 -17.16
CA ARG A 306 3.66 17.77 -18.53
C ARG A 306 4.45 18.81 -19.30
N ASP A 307 4.05 20.08 -19.26
CA ASP A 307 4.76 21.17 -19.93
C ASP A 307 6.20 21.35 -19.44
N GLN A 308 6.43 21.19 -18.13
CA GLN A 308 7.77 21.33 -17.55
C GLN A 308 8.64 20.13 -17.87
N MET A 309 8.05 18.93 -17.86
CA MET A 309 8.71 17.69 -18.27
C MET A 309 9.09 17.74 -19.76
N ALA A 310 8.18 18.23 -20.63
CA ALA A 310 8.43 18.42 -22.05
C ALA A 310 9.57 19.42 -22.30
N LYS A 311 9.57 20.57 -21.61
CA LYS A 311 10.66 21.56 -21.68
C LYS A 311 12.03 20.99 -21.29
N ARG A 312 12.06 19.97 -20.44
CA ARG A 312 13.29 19.27 -20.00
C ARG A 312 13.65 18.06 -20.88
N GLY A 313 12.89 17.77 -21.93
CA GLY A 313 13.08 16.59 -22.77
C GLY A 313 12.74 15.28 -22.06
N HIS A 314 11.75 15.29 -21.17
CA HIS A 314 11.32 14.15 -20.35
C HIS A 314 9.82 13.86 -20.51
N SER A 315 9.25 14.09 -21.70
CA SER A 315 7.86 13.75 -22.05
C SER A 315 7.53 12.28 -21.74
N ASP A 316 8.44 11.38 -22.08
CA ASP A 316 8.23 9.94 -22.01
C ASP A 316 8.21 9.42 -20.56
N HIS A 317 8.66 10.25 -19.61
CA HIS A 317 8.69 9.92 -18.19
C HIS A 317 7.44 10.36 -17.43
N VAL A 318 6.47 11.01 -18.09
CA VAL A 318 5.23 11.45 -17.43
C VAL A 318 4.48 10.24 -16.88
N GLU A 319 4.22 9.21 -17.70
CA GLU A 319 3.51 8.00 -17.24
C GLU A 319 4.32 7.21 -16.20
N VAL A 320 5.65 7.18 -16.33
CA VAL A 320 6.54 6.57 -15.33
C VAL A 320 6.38 7.23 -13.97
N PHE A 321 6.35 8.56 -13.94
CA PHE A 321 6.13 9.33 -12.71
C PHE A 321 4.78 9.01 -12.08
N LEU A 322 3.71 9.01 -12.89
CA LEU A 322 2.34 8.75 -12.41
C LEU A 322 2.22 7.33 -11.83
N ARG A 323 2.76 6.32 -12.51
CA ARG A 323 2.81 4.93 -12.01
C ARG A 323 3.62 4.81 -10.72
N ALA A 324 4.79 5.43 -10.64
CA ALA A 324 5.60 5.41 -9.43
C ALA A 324 4.88 6.07 -8.25
N ASN A 325 4.22 7.21 -8.48
CA ASN A 325 3.44 7.90 -7.45
C ASN A 325 2.29 6.99 -6.94
N ALA A 326 1.47 6.47 -7.86
CA ALA A 326 0.37 5.56 -7.51
C ALA A 326 0.84 4.35 -6.71
N MET A 327 1.94 3.73 -7.15
CA MET A 327 2.49 2.54 -6.51
C MET A 327 2.93 2.79 -5.09
N ALA A 328 3.70 3.86 -4.85
CA ALA A 328 4.19 4.19 -3.52
C ALA A 328 3.04 4.60 -2.59
N SER A 329 2.15 5.49 -3.03
CA SER A 329 1.02 5.98 -2.24
C SER A 329 0.06 4.85 -1.86
N LEU A 330 -0.35 4.03 -2.83
CA LEU A 330 -1.30 2.94 -2.58
C LEU A 330 -0.69 1.80 -1.77
N PHE A 331 0.59 1.47 -1.98
CA PHE A 331 1.30 0.51 -1.14
C PHE A 331 1.41 1.01 0.32
N ALA A 332 1.78 2.28 0.52
CA ALA A 332 1.87 2.85 1.85
C ALA A 332 0.50 2.85 2.55
N TRP A 333 -0.57 3.20 1.83
CA TRP A 333 -1.90 3.27 2.40
C TRP A 333 -2.46 1.89 2.74
N THR A 334 -2.40 0.93 1.81
CA THR A 334 -2.86 -0.45 2.07
C THR A 334 -2.01 -1.15 3.12
N GLY A 335 -0.69 -0.94 3.10
CA GLY A 335 0.22 -1.48 4.11
C GLY A 335 -0.08 -0.95 5.51
N ALA A 336 -0.35 0.35 5.64
CA ALA A 336 -0.75 0.95 6.90
C ALA A 336 -2.12 0.43 7.38
N GLN A 337 -3.09 0.26 6.48
CA GLN A 337 -4.39 -0.35 6.79
C GLN A 337 -4.22 -1.80 7.30
N ALA A 338 -3.38 -2.61 6.65
CA ALA A 338 -3.09 -3.98 7.08
C ALA A 338 -2.44 -4.02 8.48
N MET A 339 -1.48 -3.13 8.75
CA MET A 339 -0.85 -3.02 10.07
C MET A 339 -1.81 -2.56 11.17
N TYR A 340 -2.78 -1.71 10.84
CA TYR A 340 -3.86 -1.33 11.74
C TYR A 340 -4.84 -2.49 12.05
N GLN A 341 -4.80 -3.59 11.29
CA GLN A 341 -5.54 -4.83 11.57
C GLN A 341 -4.65 -5.88 12.24
N GLY A 342 -3.38 -5.56 12.53
CA GLY A 342 -2.43 -6.44 13.21
C GLY A 342 -1.57 -7.29 12.29
N PHE A 343 -1.72 -7.17 10.98
CA PHE A 343 -0.85 -7.86 10.01
C PHE A 343 0.51 -7.16 9.90
N TRP A 344 1.59 -7.92 9.76
CA TRP A 344 2.93 -7.38 9.62
C TRP A 344 3.84 -8.42 8.97
N ASN A 345 5.15 -8.16 8.84
CA ASN A 345 6.01 -9.00 8.00
C ASN A 345 6.09 -10.49 8.39
N HIS A 346 5.76 -10.87 9.63
CA HIS A 346 5.69 -12.28 10.09
C HIS A 346 4.26 -12.84 10.21
N GLU A 347 3.25 -11.98 10.41
CA GLU A 347 1.83 -12.36 10.38
C GLU A 347 1.23 -11.74 9.12
N ASP A 348 1.47 -12.40 7.99
CA ASP A 348 1.08 -11.89 6.67
C ASP A 348 -0.45 -11.81 6.54
N VAL A 349 -0.91 -11.02 5.57
CA VAL A 349 -2.34 -10.82 5.34
C VAL A 349 -3.03 -12.14 4.98
N THR A 350 -4.22 -12.35 5.55
CA THR A 350 -5.10 -13.49 5.24
C THR A 350 -6.15 -13.18 4.18
N ARG A 351 -6.36 -11.89 3.90
CA ARG A 351 -7.23 -11.37 2.86
C ARG A 351 -6.55 -10.16 2.21
N PRO A 352 -6.77 -9.92 0.91
CA PRO A 352 -6.14 -8.80 0.24
C PRO A 352 -6.72 -7.45 0.71
N PHE A 353 -5.89 -6.42 0.76
CA PHE A 353 -6.33 -5.03 0.99
C PHE A 353 -6.29 -4.27 -0.33
N VAL A 354 -7.43 -3.74 -0.74
CA VAL A 354 -7.53 -2.97 -1.97
C VAL A 354 -7.68 -1.48 -1.67
N SER A 355 -7.15 -0.65 -2.56
CA SER A 355 -7.38 0.79 -2.55
C SER A 355 -7.26 1.34 -3.95
N GLN A 356 -7.94 2.46 -4.20
CA GLN A 356 -7.95 3.13 -5.50
C GLN A 356 -7.23 4.47 -5.40
N ALA A 357 -6.63 4.94 -6.50
CA ALA A 357 -6.13 6.30 -6.60
C ALA A 357 -6.42 6.92 -7.95
N VAL A 358 -6.68 8.21 -7.93
CA VAL A 358 -6.76 9.07 -9.11
C VAL A 358 -5.66 10.12 -9.00
N ILE A 359 -4.80 10.20 -10.02
CA ILE A 359 -3.72 11.17 -10.09
C ILE A 359 -4.01 12.14 -11.22
N THR A 360 -3.94 13.44 -10.95
CA THR A 360 -4.28 14.47 -11.94
C THR A 360 -3.39 15.69 -11.87
N ASP A 361 -3.17 16.32 -13.02
CA ASP A 361 -2.59 17.66 -13.17
C ASP A 361 -3.66 18.75 -13.42
N GLY A 362 -4.94 18.40 -13.23
CA GLY A 362 -6.11 19.25 -13.46
C GLY A 362 -6.75 19.11 -14.82
N ASN A 363 -6.01 18.62 -15.81
CA ASN A 363 -6.50 18.40 -17.17
C ASN A 363 -6.51 16.91 -17.53
N PHE A 364 -5.42 16.22 -17.22
CA PHE A 364 -5.29 14.79 -17.42
C PHE A 364 -5.52 14.04 -16.11
N PHE A 365 -6.17 12.88 -16.21
CA PHE A 365 -6.53 11.99 -15.12
C PHE A 365 -6.00 10.58 -15.42
N SER A 366 -5.30 10.01 -14.46
CA SER A 366 -4.82 8.62 -14.51
C SER A 366 -5.42 7.84 -13.35
N PHE A 367 -5.94 6.66 -13.67
CA PHE A 367 -6.71 5.85 -12.74
C PHE A 367 -5.92 4.61 -12.35
N PHE A 368 -5.84 4.33 -11.06
CA PHE A 368 -5.04 3.25 -10.51
C PHE A 368 -5.83 2.44 -9.48
N CYS A 369 -5.72 1.12 -9.56
CA CYS A 369 -6.24 0.20 -8.57
C CYS A 369 -5.07 -0.60 -8.00
N TYR A 370 -4.99 -0.74 -6.68
CA TYR A 370 -3.94 -1.51 -6.02
C TYR A 370 -4.55 -2.60 -5.16
N GLN A 371 -3.92 -3.77 -5.18
CA GLN A 371 -4.26 -4.89 -4.31
C GLN A 371 -3.00 -5.39 -3.59
N LEU A 372 -3.02 -5.26 -2.27
CA LEU A 372 -2.00 -5.77 -1.35
C LEU A 372 -2.30 -7.22 -1.00
N ASN A 373 -1.53 -8.13 -1.58
CA ASN A 373 -1.60 -9.57 -1.35
C ASN A 373 -0.57 -10.06 -0.33
N THR A 374 0.48 -9.28 -0.04
CA THR A 374 1.48 -9.64 0.96
C THR A 374 2.21 -8.43 1.55
N VAL A 375 2.49 -8.51 2.85
CA VAL A 375 3.38 -7.61 3.60
C VAL A 375 4.67 -8.30 4.07
N ALA A 376 4.81 -9.60 3.78
CA ALA A 376 5.97 -10.43 4.10
C ALA A 376 7.12 -10.18 3.11
N LEU A 377 7.74 -9.01 3.23
CA LEU A 377 8.78 -8.51 2.31
C LEU A 377 10.22 -8.69 2.83
N SER A 378 10.39 -9.09 4.09
CA SER A 378 11.72 -9.33 4.67
C SER A 378 12.37 -10.59 4.12
N VAL A 379 13.70 -10.66 4.09
CA VAL A 379 14.43 -11.82 3.55
C VAL A 379 14.01 -13.12 4.23
N GLU A 380 13.71 -13.07 5.52
CA GLU A 380 13.30 -14.24 6.30
C GLU A 380 11.91 -14.75 5.94
N THR A 381 11.02 -13.87 5.46
CA THR A 381 9.59 -14.20 5.23
C THR A 381 9.21 -14.23 3.75
N ASP A 382 10.04 -13.69 2.88
CA ASP A 382 9.82 -13.69 1.43
C ASP A 382 10.31 -14.95 0.73
N ALA A 383 11.26 -15.71 1.33
CA ALA A 383 11.97 -16.82 0.69
C ALA A 383 11.05 -17.90 0.08
N ASN A 384 9.91 -18.17 0.71
CA ASN A 384 8.93 -19.17 0.26
C ASN A 384 7.56 -18.53 -0.05
N ASN A 385 7.52 -17.22 -0.32
CA ASN A 385 6.27 -16.51 -0.53
C ASN A 385 6.03 -16.27 -2.03
N PRO A 386 5.15 -17.05 -2.69
CA PRO A 386 4.87 -16.86 -4.11
C PRO A 386 4.03 -15.61 -4.39
N ARG A 387 3.36 -15.05 -3.36
CA ARG A 387 2.42 -13.95 -3.51
C ARG A 387 3.15 -12.66 -3.89
N LYS A 388 2.54 -11.93 -4.82
CA LYS A 388 2.98 -10.61 -5.31
C LYS A 388 1.81 -9.63 -5.19
N ASN A 389 2.12 -8.38 -4.89
CA ASN A 389 1.13 -7.31 -4.93
C ASN A 389 0.84 -6.92 -6.38
N ALA A 390 -0.34 -6.36 -6.66
CA ALA A 390 -0.73 -5.97 -8.01
C ALA A 390 -1.16 -4.50 -8.06
N LEU A 391 -0.71 -3.79 -9.10
CA LEU A 391 -1.14 -2.45 -9.45
C LEU A 391 -1.67 -2.45 -10.88
N TRP A 392 -2.93 -2.09 -11.04
CA TRP A 392 -3.54 -1.80 -12.34
C TRP A 392 -3.52 -0.30 -12.57
N GLY A 393 -3.36 0.12 -13.82
CA GLY A 393 -3.45 1.53 -14.15
C GLY A 393 -3.66 1.83 -15.62
N THR A 394 -4.39 2.89 -15.89
CA THR A 394 -4.58 3.45 -17.24
C THR A 394 -3.43 4.38 -17.62
N GLU A 395 -3.29 4.65 -18.92
CA GLU A 395 -2.62 5.85 -19.37
C GLU A 395 -3.43 7.10 -18.99
N SER A 396 -2.80 8.26 -19.14
CA SER A 396 -3.42 9.54 -18.85
C SER A 396 -4.54 9.89 -19.83
N LEU A 397 -5.75 10.06 -19.31
CA LEU A 397 -6.93 10.46 -20.07
C LEU A 397 -7.18 11.96 -19.90
N ARG A 398 -7.55 12.66 -20.97
CA ARG A 398 -7.81 14.11 -20.93
C ARG A 398 -9.26 14.36 -20.58
N LEU A 399 -9.54 15.15 -19.54
CA LEU A 399 -10.90 15.46 -19.11
C LEU A 399 -11.56 16.52 -20.01
N TYR A 400 -10.84 17.56 -20.42
CA TYR A 400 -11.38 18.60 -21.28
C TYR A 400 -10.29 19.22 -22.17
N GLU A 401 -10.68 19.86 -23.27
CA GLU A 401 -9.71 20.48 -24.18
C GLU A 401 -9.24 21.85 -23.67
N SER A 402 -10.17 22.77 -23.48
CA SER A 402 -9.88 24.12 -22.99
C SER A 402 -11.14 24.79 -22.45
N VAL A 403 -10.96 25.86 -21.68
CA VAL A 403 -12.05 26.76 -21.27
C VAL A 403 -11.93 28.04 -22.07
N LYS A 404 -12.96 28.39 -22.86
CA LYS A 404 -13.00 29.60 -23.69
C LYS A 404 -14.38 30.24 -23.60
N ASP A 405 -14.43 31.57 -23.49
CA ASP A 405 -15.67 32.36 -23.50
C ASP A 405 -16.75 31.90 -22.50
N GLY A 406 -16.34 31.32 -21.37
CA GLY A 406 -17.26 30.82 -20.35
C GLY A 406 -17.81 29.41 -20.63
N GLU A 407 -17.28 28.71 -21.62
CA GLU A 407 -17.67 27.34 -21.97
C GLU A 407 -16.49 26.36 -21.84
N VAL A 408 -16.79 25.12 -21.46
CA VAL A 408 -15.82 24.02 -21.41
C VAL A 408 -15.88 23.26 -22.73
N LEU A 409 -14.80 23.32 -23.51
CA LEU A 409 -14.70 22.65 -24.80
C LEU A 409 -14.14 21.24 -24.66
N GLY A 410 -14.71 20.28 -25.39
CA GLY A 410 -14.20 18.92 -25.49
C GLY A 410 -14.21 18.14 -24.17
N LEU A 411 -15.24 18.33 -23.34
CA LEU A 411 -15.43 17.56 -22.10
C LEU A 411 -15.65 16.08 -22.43
N ASP A 412 -14.80 15.22 -21.89
CA ASP A 412 -14.83 13.77 -22.11
C ASP A 412 -15.69 13.07 -21.05
N ASP A 413 -16.88 12.65 -21.46
CA ASP A 413 -17.82 11.90 -20.63
C ASP A 413 -17.24 10.55 -20.16
N GLY A 414 -16.31 9.94 -20.90
CA GLY A 414 -15.66 8.69 -20.56
C GLY A 414 -14.84 8.80 -19.26
N VAL A 415 -14.11 9.91 -19.09
CA VAL A 415 -13.34 10.20 -17.86
C VAL A 415 -14.27 10.40 -16.67
N ILE A 416 -15.38 11.11 -16.87
CA ILE A 416 -16.39 11.35 -15.82
C ILE A 416 -17.05 10.02 -15.41
N ARG A 417 -17.47 9.20 -16.37
CA ARG A 417 -18.02 7.85 -16.09
C ARG A 417 -17.02 7.00 -15.32
N LEU A 418 -15.74 7.09 -15.65
CA LEU A 418 -14.70 6.34 -14.95
C LEU A 418 -14.51 6.83 -13.50
N LEU A 419 -14.47 8.15 -13.27
CA LEU A 419 -14.45 8.73 -11.92
C LEU A 419 -15.64 8.25 -11.07
N ILE A 420 -16.83 8.30 -11.67
CA ILE A 420 -18.05 7.83 -11.01
C ILE A 420 -17.94 6.33 -10.70
N SER A 421 -17.47 5.50 -11.63
CA SER A 421 -17.35 4.05 -11.43
C SER A 421 -16.43 3.69 -10.27
N PHE A 422 -15.33 4.43 -10.09
CA PHE A 422 -14.42 4.29 -8.96
C PHE A 422 -15.16 4.59 -7.64
N LEU A 423 -15.83 5.73 -7.57
CA LEU A 423 -16.58 6.18 -6.40
C LEU A 423 -17.81 5.31 -6.08
N MET A 424 -18.43 4.68 -7.08
CA MET A 424 -19.55 3.76 -6.90
C MET A 424 -19.14 2.37 -6.41
N ASN A 425 -17.83 2.09 -6.29
CA ASN A 425 -17.37 0.82 -5.74
C ASN A 425 -17.81 0.66 -4.27
N LYS A 426 -18.45 -0.48 -3.97
CA LYS A 426 -18.99 -0.84 -2.65
C LYS A 426 -18.49 -2.21 -2.18
N PRO A 427 -18.31 -2.42 -0.85
CA PRO A 427 -18.05 -3.72 -0.20
C PRO A 427 -18.99 -4.83 -0.66
#